data_AF-A0A0U2XB85-F1
#
_entry.id   AF-A0A0U2XB85-F1
#
_cell.length_a   1.000
_cell.length_b   1.000
_cell.length_c   1.000
_cell.angle_alpha   90.00
_cell.angle_beta   90.00
_cell.angle_gamma   90.00
#
_symmetry.space_group_name_H-M   'P 1'
#
loop_
_entity.id
_entity.type
_entity.pdbx_description
1 polymer ?
#
loop_
_entity_poly.entity_id
_entity_poly.type
_entity_poly.pdbx_seq_one_letter_code
_entity_poly.pdbx_strand_id
1 'polypeptide(L)'
;MSIIFWTDIRRFISWPLFLAIGGIFLLTFSERQLTEDSYELFLLRMVSEQYYLLFFMLPLYLLSIYVNLEPGLPNVVIRFKTFSSYFFTRSFAILFNTGLFVSVHVLVICLLGLGLSSQNLFMVSDTTSNILLNEYAKHFDTPLSAIFVSVLFMLAGLSFLSFLMQTFHHFFGKRVLIKEME
;
A
#
# COMPACT_ATOMS: atom_id res chain seq x y z
N MET A 1 22.76 -11.35 -2.55
CA MET A 1 21.76 -10.26 -2.43
C MET A 1 20.68 -10.36 -3.50
N SER A 2 21.01 -10.43 -4.80
CA SER A 2 20.02 -10.37 -5.90
C SER A 2 18.96 -11.48 -5.91
N ILE A 3 19.32 -12.73 -5.59
CA ILE A 3 18.39 -13.87 -5.70
C ILE A 3 17.23 -13.77 -4.69
N ILE A 4 17.50 -13.34 -3.45
CA ILE A 4 16.49 -13.22 -2.39
C ILE A 4 15.53 -12.07 -2.72
N PHE A 5 16.09 -10.93 -3.13
CA PHE A 5 15.33 -9.76 -3.58
C PHE A 5 14.38 -10.12 -4.73
N TRP A 6 14.84 -10.86 -5.74
CA TRP A 6 14.00 -11.33 -6.84
C TRP A 6 12.94 -12.36 -6.41
N THR A 7 13.24 -13.19 -5.42
CA THR A 7 12.29 -14.19 -4.91
C THR A 7 11.16 -13.49 -4.13
N ASP A 8 11.50 -12.48 -3.33
CA ASP A 8 10.54 -11.67 -2.57
C ASP A 8 9.68 -10.81 -3.50
N ILE A 9 10.26 -10.22 -4.56
CA ILE A 9 9.48 -9.52 -5.60
C ILE A 9 8.51 -10.47 -6.31
N ARG A 10 8.97 -11.66 -6.69
CA ARG A 10 8.13 -12.63 -7.38
C ARG A 10 7.01 -13.15 -6.49
N ARG A 11 7.23 -13.28 -5.19
CA ARG A 11 6.19 -13.62 -4.20
C ARG A 11 5.23 -12.47 -3.94
N PHE A 12 5.69 -11.23 -4.07
CA PHE A 12 4.80 -10.06 -4.01
C PHE A 12 3.85 -9.99 -5.22
N ILE A 13 4.34 -10.38 -6.41
CA ILE A 13 3.52 -10.60 -7.61
C ILE A 13 2.81 -11.96 -7.50
N SER A 14 2.03 -12.13 -6.44
CA SER A 14 1.18 -13.30 -6.21
C SER A 14 -0.30 -12.91 -6.24
N TRP A 15 -1.17 -13.88 -5.97
CA TRP A 15 -2.63 -13.71 -6.00
C TRP A 15 -3.20 -12.52 -5.18
N PRO A 16 -2.62 -12.06 -4.05
CA PRO A 16 -3.15 -10.90 -3.31
C PRO A 16 -3.04 -9.60 -4.11
N LEU A 17 -2.02 -9.47 -4.96
CA LEU A 17 -1.83 -8.29 -5.81
C LEU A 17 -2.88 -8.26 -6.93
N PHE A 18 -3.19 -9.41 -7.53
CA PHE A 18 -4.26 -9.52 -8.53
C PHE A 18 -5.63 -9.20 -7.92
N LEU A 19 -5.90 -9.68 -6.70
CA LEU A 19 -7.12 -9.31 -5.97
C LEU A 19 -7.17 -7.83 -5.61
N ALA A 20 -6.04 -7.25 -5.22
CA ALA A 20 -5.94 -5.81 -5.02
C ALA A 20 -6.30 -5.09 -6.31
N ILE A 21 -5.60 -5.33 -7.43
CA ILE A 21 -5.91 -4.67 -8.71
C ILE A 21 -7.39 -4.79 -9.07
N GLY A 22 -7.95 -6.00 -9.00
CA GLY A 22 -9.35 -6.25 -9.34
C GLY A 22 -10.33 -5.47 -8.46
N GLY A 23 -10.15 -5.48 -7.14
CA GLY A 23 -11.05 -4.75 -6.25
C GLY A 23 -10.82 -3.23 -6.24
N ILE A 24 -9.58 -2.75 -6.40
CA ILE A 24 -9.30 -1.31 -6.63
C ILE A 24 -10.04 -0.87 -7.88
N PHE A 25 -9.94 -1.64 -8.97
CA PHE A 25 -10.60 -1.33 -10.23
C PHE A 25 -12.13 -1.27 -10.06
N LEU A 26 -12.75 -2.29 -9.45
CA LEU A 26 -14.20 -2.35 -9.27
C LEU A 26 -14.73 -1.21 -8.39
N LEU A 27 -14.08 -0.96 -7.25
CA LEU A 27 -14.51 0.09 -6.31
C LEU A 27 -14.32 1.48 -6.93
N THR A 28 -13.18 1.74 -7.55
CA THR A 28 -12.92 3.02 -8.22
C THR A 28 -13.86 3.22 -9.41
N PHE A 29 -14.21 2.15 -10.15
CA PHE A 29 -15.17 2.22 -11.24
C PHE A 29 -16.60 2.50 -10.75
N SER A 30 -16.98 1.92 -9.60
CA SER A 30 -18.25 2.22 -8.93
C SER A 30 -18.32 3.71 -8.55
N GLU A 31 -17.32 4.23 -7.86
CA GLU A 31 -17.27 5.64 -7.46
C GLU A 31 -17.27 6.57 -8.68
N ARG A 32 -16.56 6.19 -9.74
CA ARG A 32 -16.53 6.95 -10.99
C ARG A 32 -17.91 7.14 -11.62
N GLN A 33 -18.82 6.17 -11.50
CA GLN A 33 -20.18 6.29 -12.04
C GLN A 33 -21.06 7.24 -11.23
N LEU A 34 -20.74 7.44 -9.95
CA LEU A 34 -21.54 8.22 -9.01
C LEU A 34 -21.10 9.70 -8.93
N THR A 35 -19.98 10.05 -9.57
CA THR A 35 -19.28 11.30 -9.30
C THR A 35 -19.21 12.21 -10.54
N GLU A 36 -19.53 13.50 -10.36
CA GLU A 36 -19.40 14.56 -11.38
C GLU A 36 -18.16 15.47 -11.17
N ASP A 37 -17.23 15.02 -10.33
CA ASP A 37 -16.05 15.76 -9.88
C ASP A 37 -15.03 16.00 -11.02
N SER A 38 -14.14 16.98 -10.87
CA SER A 38 -12.99 17.14 -11.76
C SER A 38 -11.99 15.99 -11.60
N TYR A 39 -11.10 15.81 -12.59
CA TYR A 39 -10.10 14.73 -12.58
C TYR A 39 -9.28 14.72 -11.28
N GLU A 40 -8.72 15.85 -10.90
CA GLU A 40 -7.85 15.99 -9.73
C GLU A 40 -8.63 15.80 -8.43
N LEU A 41 -9.88 16.27 -8.37
CA LEU A 41 -10.72 16.10 -7.19
C LEU A 41 -11.15 14.63 -7.01
N PHE A 42 -11.47 13.95 -8.11
CA PHE A 42 -11.72 12.51 -8.15
C PHE A 42 -10.51 11.71 -7.67
N LEU A 43 -9.30 12.02 -8.15
CA LEU A 43 -8.08 11.36 -7.69
C LEU A 43 -7.88 11.57 -6.18
N LEU A 44 -8.04 12.80 -5.69
CA LEU A 44 -7.90 13.12 -4.28
C LEU A 44 -8.91 12.36 -3.43
N ARG A 45 -10.18 12.32 -3.84
CA ARG A 45 -11.23 11.56 -3.18
C ARG A 45 -10.84 10.09 -3.05
N MET A 46 -10.48 9.44 -4.15
CA MET A 46 -10.14 8.02 -4.14
C MET A 46 -8.89 7.68 -3.32
N VAL A 47 -7.87 8.55 -3.34
CA VAL A 47 -6.63 8.37 -2.58
C VAL A 47 -6.84 8.58 -1.07
N SER A 48 -7.83 9.39 -0.69
CA SER A 48 -8.07 9.78 0.71
C SER A 48 -9.32 9.15 1.34
N GLU A 49 -10.07 8.35 0.58
CA GLU A 49 -11.31 7.71 1.03
C GLU A 49 -11.04 6.71 2.17
N GLN A 50 -11.36 7.11 3.39
CA GLN A 50 -10.98 6.38 4.61
C GLN A 50 -11.60 4.98 4.65
N TYR A 51 -12.85 4.82 4.24
CA TYR A 51 -13.53 3.52 4.28
C TYR A 51 -12.86 2.53 3.33
N TYR A 52 -12.57 2.99 2.12
CA TYR A 52 -11.85 2.21 1.11
C TYR A 52 -10.44 1.82 1.59
N LEU A 53 -9.69 2.77 2.15
CA LEU A 53 -8.34 2.52 2.64
C LEU A 53 -8.30 1.51 3.79
N LEU A 54 -9.22 1.65 4.75
CA LEU A 54 -9.19 0.87 5.98
C LEU A 54 -9.80 -0.53 5.81
N PHE A 55 -10.89 -0.67 5.05
CA PHE A 55 -11.60 -1.94 4.92
C PHE A 55 -11.16 -2.78 3.73
N PHE A 56 -10.60 -2.18 2.68
CA PHE A 56 -10.20 -2.91 1.47
C PHE A 56 -8.67 -2.94 1.30
N MET A 57 -8.03 -1.77 1.24
CA MET A 57 -6.59 -1.70 0.97
C MET A 57 -5.73 -2.29 2.09
N LEU A 58 -6.03 -1.92 3.34
CA LEU A 58 -5.22 -2.34 4.48
C LEU A 58 -5.21 -3.86 4.70
N PRO A 59 -6.35 -4.60 4.68
CA PRO A 59 -6.33 -6.05 4.82
C PRO A 59 -5.57 -6.75 3.69
N LEU A 60 -5.72 -6.29 2.45
CA LEU A 60 -5.00 -6.85 1.30
C LEU A 60 -3.50 -6.60 1.38
N TYR A 61 -3.12 -5.41 1.84
CA TYR A 61 -1.73 -5.08 2.07
C TYR A 61 -1.11 -5.96 3.16
N LEU A 62 -1.82 -6.16 4.28
CA LEU A 62 -1.41 -7.06 5.35
C LEU A 62 -1.28 -8.51 4.88
N LEU A 63 -2.23 -8.99 4.07
CA LEU A 63 -2.17 -10.32 3.45
C LEU A 63 -0.92 -10.45 2.56
N SER A 64 -0.63 -9.44 1.75
CA SER A 64 0.58 -9.41 0.91
C SER A 64 1.86 -9.45 1.75
N ILE A 65 1.93 -8.68 2.84
CA ILE A 65 3.05 -8.75 3.79
C ILE A 65 3.16 -10.17 4.36
N TYR A 66 2.06 -10.74 4.85
CA TYR A 66 2.07 -12.05 5.49
C TYR A 66 2.63 -13.15 4.58
N VAL A 67 2.17 -13.20 3.32
CA VAL A 67 2.65 -14.17 2.31
C VAL A 67 4.16 -13.99 2.03
N ASN A 68 4.66 -12.75 2.07
CA ASN A 68 6.09 -12.47 1.91
C ASN A 68 6.90 -12.71 3.19
N LEU A 69 6.25 -12.68 4.35
CA LEU A 69 6.89 -12.96 5.63
C LEU A 69 7.10 -14.47 5.86
N GLU A 70 6.26 -15.31 5.26
CA GLU A 70 6.28 -16.75 5.45
C GLU A 70 7.58 -17.41 4.92
N PRO A 71 8.29 -18.19 5.76
CA PRO A 71 9.65 -18.63 5.47
C PRO A 71 9.69 -19.64 4.33
N GLY A 72 10.16 -19.18 3.17
CA GLY A 72 10.36 -20.03 2.01
C GLY A 72 11.59 -20.93 2.04
N LEU A 73 12.60 -20.63 2.85
CA LEU A 73 13.84 -21.43 2.87
C LEU A 73 14.53 -21.33 4.25
N PRO A 74 14.62 -22.44 5.01
CA PRO A 74 15.47 -22.51 6.22
C PRO A 74 16.97 -22.26 5.93
N ASN A 75 17.39 -22.26 4.65
CA ASN A 75 18.80 -22.15 4.24
C ASN A 75 19.33 -20.72 4.01
N VAL A 76 18.51 -19.66 4.21
CA VAL A 76 18.95 -18.29 3.87
C VAL A 76 19.75 -17.62 5.00
N VAL A 77 19.51 -17.97 6.27
CA VAL A 77 20.24 -17.40 7.41
C VAL A 77 21.72 -17.78 7.37
N ILE A 78 22.06 -18.94 6.79
CA ILE A 78 23.44 -19.45 6.68
C ILE A 78 24.31 -18.60 5.73
N ARG A 79 23.70 -17.85 4.80
CA ARG A 79 24.43 -17.04 3.80
C ARG A 79 24.76 -15.62 4.26
N PHE A 80 24.19 -15.13 5.36
CA PHE A 80 24.48 -13.79 5.86
C PHE A 80 25.46 -13.84 7.03
N LYS A 81 26.55 -13.09 6.94
CA LYS A 81 27.56 -12.97 8.01
C LYS A 81 27.01 -12.33 9.29
N THR A 82 25.91 -11.59 9.23
CA THR A 82 25.34 -10.84 10.37
C THR A 82 23.84 -10.64 10.24
N PHE A 83 23.13 -10.75 11.36
CA PHE A 83 21.67 -10.55 11.46
C PHE A 83 21.22 -9.16 10.95
N SER A 84 21.99 -8.12 11.26
CA SER A 84 21.72 -6.74 10.81
C SER A 84 21.61 -6.65 9.29
N SER A 85 22.54 -7.28 8.54
CA SER A 85 22.53 -7.27 7.08
C SER A 85 21.30 -7.99 6.49
N TYR A 86 20.85 -9.08 7.13
CA TYR A 86 19.62 -9.77 6.75
C TYR A 86 18.39 -8.90 7.00
N PHE A 87 18.31 -8.27 8.17
CA PHE A 87 17.19 -7.40 8.54
C PHE A 87 17.07 -6.21 7.56
N PHE A 88 18.15 -5.48 7.30
CA PHE A 88 18.14 -4.34 6.37
C PHE A 88 17.81 -4.74 4.93
N THR A 89 18.33 -5.87 4.45
CA THR A 89 18.03 -6.34 3.09
C THR A 89 16.54 -6.67 2.96
N ARG A 90 15.96 -7.32 3.97
CA ARG A 90 14.54 -7.68 3.99
C ARG A 90 13.64 -6.45 4.13
N SER A 91 14.03 -5.51 4.99
CA SER A 91 13.38 -4.20 5.13
C SER A 91 13.34 -3.42 3.82
N PHE A 92 14.43 -3.43 3.06
CA PHE A 92 14.48 -2.77 1.76
C PHE A 92 13.56 -3.43 0.73
N ALA A 93 13.50 -4.77 0.71
CA ALA A 93 12.59 -5.51 -0.16
C ALA A 93 11.12 -5.21 0.18
N ILE A 94 10.78 -5.13 1.47
CA ILE A 94 9.44 -4.77 1.92
C ILE A 94 9.11 -3.32 1.52
N LEU A 95 10.01 -2.36 1.75
CA LEU A 95 9.82 -0.97 1.35
C LEU A 95 9.59 -0.83 -0.16
N PHE A 96 10.34 -1.56 -0.97
CA PHE A 96 10.16 -1.60 -2.42
C PHE A 96 8.78 -2.15 -2.80
N ASN A 97 8.34 -3.24 -2.16
CA ASN A 97 7.02 -3.82 -2.35
C ASN A 97 5.90 -2.87 -1.93
N THR A 98 6.05 -2.12 -0.82
CA THR A 98 5.13 -1.06 -0.41
C THR A 98 5.01 0.01 -1.50
N GLY A 99 6.14 0.46 -2.02
CA GLY A 99 6.20 1.41 -3.12
C GLY A 99 5.45 0.91 -4.36
N LEU A 100 5.67 -0.36 -4.72
CA LEU A 100 4.98 -1.00 -5.84
C LEU A 100 3.47 -1.07 -5.60
N PHE A 101 3.05 -1.47 -4.40
CA PHE A 101 1.62 -1.55 -4.03
C PHE A 101 0.91 -0.22 -4.21
N VAL A 102 1.46 0.85 -3.63
CA VAL A 102 0.88 2.20 -3.72
C VAL A 102 0.95 2.72 -5.15
N SER A 103 2.02 2.43 -5.89
CA SER A 103 2.13 2.81 -7.30
C SER A 103 1.05 2.17 -8.16
N VAL A 104 0.78 0.86 -7.97
CA VAL A 104 -0.31 0.16 -8.65
C VAL A 104 -1.65 0.78 -8.28
N HIS A 105 -1.88 1.05 -7.00
CA HIS A 105 -3.10 1.68 -6.53
C HIS A 105 -3.35 3.05 -7.20
N VAL A 106 -2.37 3.95 -7.15
CA VAL A 106 -2.46 5.27 -7.79
C VAL A 106 -2.64 5.13 -9.30
N LEU A 107 -1.94 4.19 -9.94
CA LEU A 107 -2.05 3.96 -11.38
C LEU A 107 -3.46 3.54 -11.79
N VAL A 108 -4.10 2.62 -11.07
CA VAL A 108 -5.48 2.21 -11.37
C VAL A 108 -6.44 3.38 -11.23
N ILE A 109 -6.30 4.20 -10.19
CA ILE A 109 -7.13 5.40 -10.04
C ILE A 109 -6.90 6.38 -11.18
N CYS A 110 -5.64 6.65 -11.55
CA CYS A 110 -5.32 7.53 -12.68
C CYS A 110 -5.95 7.03 -13.99
N LEU A 111 -5.86 5.73 -14.28
CA LEU A 111 -6.45 5.15 -15.49
C LEU A 111 -7.97 5.29 -15.52
N LEU A 112 -8.65 5.04 -14.40
CA LEU A 112 -10.09 5.21 -14.29
C LEU A 112 -10.51 6.68 -14.24
N GLY A 113 -9.60 7.55 -13.84
CA GLY A 113 -9.72 9.00 -13.89
C GLY A 113 -9.82 9.54 -15.31
N LEU A 114 -9.21 8.88 -16.31
CA LEU A 114 -9.15 9.36 -17.69
C LEU A 114 -10.56 9.63 -18.24
N GLY A 115 -10.73 10.80 -18.86
CA GLY A 115 -12.01 11.26 -19.42
C GLY A 115 -12.81 12.26 -18.58
N LEU A 116 -12.36 12.60 -17.36
CA LEU A 116 -12.90 13.77 -16.64
C LEU A 116 -12.27 15.06 -17.14
N SER A 117 -12.98 16.18 -16.95
CA SER A 117 -12.39 17.50 -17.13
C SER A 117 -11.30 17.74 -16.08
N SER A 118 -10.11 18.12 -16.54
CA SER A 118 -9.02 18.54 -15.66
C SER A 118 -9.25 19.96 -15.18
N GLN A 119 -9.38 20.11 -13.87
CA GLN A 119 -9.51 21.37 -13.15
C GLN A 119 -8.82 21.23 -11.79
N ASN A 120 -7.65 21.85 -11.65
CA ASN A 120 -6.85 21.83 -10.42
C ASN A 120 -7.35 22.87 -9.40
N LEU A 121 -8.66 22.88 -9.15
CA LEU A 121 -9.34 23.79 -8.22
C LEU A 121 -10.30 22.99 -7.34
N PHE A 122 -10.44 23.41 -6.08
CA PHE A 122 -11.43 22.84 -5.17
C PHE A 122 -12.83 23.41 -5.48
N MET A 123 -13.48 22.88 -6.51
CA MET A 123 -14.90 23.16 -6.79
C MET A 123 -15.77 22.16 -6.02
N VAL A 124 -15.77 22.29 -4.70
CA VAL A 124 -16.43 21.35 -3.80
C VAL A 124 -17.75 21.95 -3.30
N SER A 125 -18.85 21.21 -3.42
CA SER A 125 -20.11 21.58 -2.76
C SER A 125 -20.04 21.31 -1.26
N ASP A 126 -20.61 22.19 -0.44
CA ASP A 126 -20.76 22.03 1.01
C ASP A 126 -21.79 20.95 1.40
N THR A 127 -21.53 19.72 0.98
CA THR A 127 -22.29 18.53 1.34
C THR A 127 -21.54 17.71 2.39
N THR A 128 -22.28 16.95 3.21
CA THR A 128 -21.70 16.08 4.23
C THR A 128 -20.76 15.00 3.66
N SER A 129 -20.95 14.62 2.39
CA SER A 129 -20.06 13.69 1.68
C SER A 129 -18.68 14.28 1.35
N ASN A 130 -18.53 15.60 1.44
CA ASN A 130 -17.35 16.34 0.99
C ASN A 130 -16.57 16.99 2.14
N ILE A 131 -16.90 16.66 3.39
CA ILE A 131 -16.26 17.22 4.58
C ILE A 131 -14.73 17.09 4.52
N LEU A 132 -14.23 15.94 4.09
CA LEU A 132 -12.79 15.69 3.97
C LEU A 132 -12.14 16.59 2.91
N LEU A 133 -12.77 16.73 1.74
CA LEU A 133 -12.28 17.59 0.64
C LEU A 133 -12.31 19.07 1.04
N ASN A 134 -13.35 19.49 1.76
CA ASN A 134 -13.43 20.82 2.35
C ASN A 134 -12.33 21.05 3.39
N GLU A 135 -11.96 20.02 4.16
CA GLU A 135 -10.84 20.13 5.08
C GLU A 135 -9.50 20.24 4.32
N TYR A 136 -9.29 19.44 3.27
CA TYR A 136 -8.11 19.60 2.39
C TYR A 136 -8.02 21.01 1.79
N ALA A 137 -9.13 21.59 1.35
CA ALA A 137 -9.17 22.93 0.78
C ALA A 137 -8.74 24.04 1.77
N LYS A 138 -8.79 23.80 3.09
CA LYS A 138 -8.30 24.75 4.09
C LYS A 138 -6.77 24.74 4.23
N HIS A 139 -6.13 23.60 3.96
CA HIS A 139 -4.70 23.39 4.20
C HIS A 139 -3.87 23.39 2.90
N PHE A 140 -4.51 23.18 1.75
CA PHE A 140 -3.85 23.07 0.46
C PHE A 140 -4.45 24.03 -0.57
N ASP A 141 -3.59 24.72 -1.31
CA ASP A 141 -4.01 25.61 -2.39
C ASP A 141 -4.58 24.86 -3.61
N THR A 142 -4.14 23.60 -3.83
CA THR A 142 -4.52 22.81 -5.01
C THR A 142 -4.78 21.34 -4.67
N PRO A 143 -5.73 20.67 -5.35
CA PRO A 143 -5.95 19.23 -5.18
C PRO A 143 -4.70 18.38 -5.47
N LEU A 144 -3.87 18.78 -6.45
CA LEU A 144 -2.64 18.06 -6.79
C LEU A 144 -1.63 18.02 -5.63
N SER A 145 -1.45 19.12 -4.90
CA SER A 145 -0.55 19.13 -3.74
C SER A 145 -1.09 18.25 -2.61
N ALA A 146 -2.41 18.25 -2.39
CA ALA A 146 -3.07 17.36 -1.43
C ALA A 146 -2.92 15.88 -1.81
N ILE A 147 -3.02 15.52 -3.10
CA ILE A 147 -2.79 14.15 -3.59
C ILE A 147 -1.36 13.72 -3.27
N PHE A 148 -0.37 14.56 -3.60
CA PHE A 148 1.03 14.22 -3.39
C PHE A 148 1.33 13.95 -1.91
N VAL A 149 0.87 14.82 -1.01
CA VAL A 149 1.03 14.62 0.43
C VAL A 149 0.29 13.38 0.93
N SER A 150 -0.92 13.12 0.44
CA SER A 150 -1.71 11.93 0.81
C SER A 150 -1.02 10.64 0.38
N VAL A 151 -0.43 10.59 -0.82
CA VAL A 151 0.34 9.43 -1.32
C VAL A 151 1.60 9.21 -0.47
N LEU A 152 2.33 10.28 -0.13
CA LEU A 152 3.49 10.18 0.75
C LEU A 152 3.12 9.69 2.15
N PHE A 153 2.01 10.18 2.70
CA PHE A 153 1.51 9.75 3.99
C PHE A 153 1.11 8.26 3.97
N MET A 154 0.45 7.81 2.91
CA MET A 154 0.12 6.40 2.70
C MET A 154 1.37 5.51 2.62
N LEU A 155 2.38 5.94 1.83
CA LEU A 155 3.67 5.24 1.75
C LEU A 155 4.34 5.12 3.12
N ALA A 156 4.40 6.21 3.88
CA ALA A 156 4.99 6.23 5.22
C ALA A 156 4.23 5.31 6.20
N GLY A 157 2.89 5.39 6.22
CA GLY A 157 2.04 4.59 7.09
C GLY A 157 2.13 3.09 6.81
N LEU A 158 2.04 2.69 5.54
CA LEU A 158 2.17 1.29 5.14
C LEU A 158 3.59 0.76 5.37
N SER A 159 4.63 1.57 5.12
CA SER A 159 6.01 1.18 5.42
C SER A 159 6.20 0.93 6.91
N PHE A 160 5.74 1.85 7.75
CA PHE A 160 5.79 1.71 9.21
C PHE A 160 5.07 0.46 9.70
N LEU A 161 3.86 0.20 9.20
CA LEU A 161 3.11 -1.02 9.52
C LEU A 161 3.88 -2.30 9.14
N SER A 162 4.58 -2.27 8.01
CA SER A 162 5.37 -3.41 7.55
C SER A 162 6.57 -3.68 8.45
N PHE A 163 7.23 -2.62 8.91
CA PHE A 163 8.31 -2.72 9.89
C PHE A 163 7.81 -3.31 11.22
N LEU A 164 6.64 -2.89 11.69
CA LEU A 164 6.02 -3.46 12.88
C LEU A 164 5.71 -4.96 12.70
N MET A 165 5.11 -5.33 11.57
CA MET A 165 4.81 -6.74 11.27
C MET A 165 6.07 -7.60 11.17
N GLN A 166 7.12 -7.11 10.52
CA GLN A 166 8.41 -7.80 10.46
C GLN A 166 9.03 -7.98 11.85
N THR A 167 8.94 -6.95 12.70
CA THR A 167 9.44 -6.97 14.07
C THR A 167 8.67 -7.98 14.91
N PHE A 168 7.33 -7.95 14.86
CA PHE A 168 6.49 -8.91 15.56
C PHE A 168 6.73 -10.34 15.08
N HIS A 169 6.80 -10.55 13.77
CA HIS A 169 7.10 -11.88 13.22
C HIS A 169 8.46 -12.41 13.69
N HIS A 170 9.46 -11.55 13.87
CA HIS A 170 10.75 -11.97 14.41
C HIS A 170 10.68 -12.35 15.90
N PHE A 171 10.04 -11.53 16.75
CA PHE A 171 9.99 -11.78 18.20
C PHE A 171 9.01 -12.89 18.60
N PHE A 172 7.89 -13.02 17.88
CA PHE A 172 6.85 -14.01 18.13
C PHE A 172 6.95 -15.25 17.21
N GLY A 173 7.86 -15.23 16.23
CA GLY A 173 8.19 -16.38 15.40
C GLY A 173 8.69 -17.52 16.28
N LYS A 174 7.96 -18.64 16.25
CA LYS A 174 8.18 -19.81 17.10
C LYS A 174 9.67 -20.16 17.18
N ARG A 175 10.25 -20.05 18.38
CA ARG A 175 11.34 -20.94 18.78
C ARG A 175 10.73 -22.33 18.89
N VAL A 176 10.57 -23.03 17.75
CA VAL A 176 10.44 -24.48 17.79
C VAL A 176 11.80 -24.97 18.27
N LEU A 177 11.95 -25.02 19.59
CA LEU A 177 12.94 -25.83 20.25
C LEU A 177 12.71 -27.24 19.75
N ILE A 178 13.46 -27.63 18.72
CA ILE A 178 13.74 -29.04 18.48
C ILE A 178 14.62 -29.44 19.67
N LYS A 179 13.94 -29.77 20.76
CA LYS A 179 14.51 -30.60 21.80
C LYS A 179 14.51 -31.99 21.18
N GLU A 180 15.55 -32.32 20.41
CA GLU A 180 15.88 -33.73 20.22
C GLU A 180 16.22 -34.23 21.62
N MET A 181 15.21 -34.87 22.24
CA MET A 181 15.42 -35.76 23.35
C MET A 181 15.83 -37.10 22.73
N GLU A 182 17.01 -37.53 23.15
CA GLU A 182 17.54 -38.90 23.15
C GLU A 182 18.00 -39.51 21.83
#